data_AF-A0A7J5D5G0-F1
#
_entry.id   AF-A0A7J5D5G0-F1
#
_cell.length_a   1.000
_cell.length_b   1.000
_cell.length_c   1.000
_cell.angle_alpha   90.00
_cell.angle_beta   90.00
_cell.angle_gamma   90.00
#
_symmetry.space_group_name_H-M   'P 1'
#
loop_
_entity.id
_entity.type
_entity.pdbx_description
1 polymer ?
#
loop_
_entity_poly.entity_id
_entity_poly.type
_entity_poly.pdbx_seq_one_letter_code
_entity_poly.pdbx_strand_id
1 'polypeptide(L)'
;MTTATRTAHPTAPLPPAALSAMARIEFALAAPEREAAAKVAKALGFHTGWKPATHLGETATRIIMWSQVELNTVFERVGGTVTTQQMERSTSDGSSTWTATEITVTVTVPGVGEVGIVTDWDEEIGGWDLPVMVAATRAPAIVRAVAVYETAAVHRSNLAELAAAGELSDLDAEGFVVAEELMAGALATLTAAGMRHLVEAA
;
A
#
# COMPACT_ATOMS: atom_id res chain seq x y z
N MET A 1 2.17 13.44 58.69
CA MET A 1 2.71 13.14 57.35
C MET A 1 2.85 14.45 56.61
N THR A 2 4.08 14.97 56.50
CA THR A 2 4.35 16.29 55.93
C THR A 2 4.91 16.11 54.54
N THR A 3 4.11 16.42 53.52
CA THR A 3 4.50 16.37 52.11
C THR A 3 5.46 17.50 51.81
N ALA A 4 6.72 17.19 51.51
CA ALA A 4 7.71 18.18 51.11
C ALA A 4 7.48 18.60 49.66
N THR A 5 7.07 19.85 49.46
CA THR A 5 6.93 20.49 48.14
C THR A 5 8.32 20.68 47.52
N ARG A 6 8.66 19.91 46.48
CA ARG A 6 9.88 20.09 45.70
C ARG A 6 9.77 21.36 44.87
N THR A 7 10.44 22.43 45.28
CA THR A 7 10.62 23.65 44.49
C THR A 7 11.43 23.33 43.24
N ALA A 8 10.81 23.45 42.07
CA ALA A 8 11.50 23.31 40.78
C ALA A 8 12.50 24.47 40.63
N HIS A 9 13.78 24.14 40.47
CA HIS A 9 14.80 25.14 40.18
C HIS A 9 14.61 25.67 38.75
N PRO A 10 14.53 26.99 38.53
CA PRO A 10 14.44 27.54 37.18
C PRO A 10 15.76 27.26 36.45
N THR A 11 15.72 26.39 35.45
CA THR A 11 16.83 26.19 34.52
C THR A 11 17.02 27.47 33.71
N ALA A 12 18.19 28.11 33.86
CA ALA A 12 18.58 29.24 33.03
C ALA A 12 18.49 28.85 31.54
N PRO A 13 18.04 29.77 30.66
CA PRO A 13 17.96 29.49 29.22
C PRO A 13 19.34 29.13 28.67
N LEU A 14 19.37 28.22 27.70
CA LEU A 14 20.60 27.78 27.05
C LEU A 14 21.33 28.96 26.40
N PRO A 15 22.67 29.04 26.48
CA PRO A 15 23.41 30.09 25.82
C PRO A 15 23.29 29.98 24.29
N PRO A 16 23.31 31.10 23.54
CA PRO A 16 23.16 31.09 22.06
C PRO A 16 24.14 30.16 21.33
N ALA A 17 25.35 29.99 21.86
CA ALA A 17 26.35 29.07 21.32
C ALA A 17 25.92 27.59 21.46
N ALA A 18 25.27 27.22 22.56
CA ALA A 18 24.72 25.88 22.76
C ALA A 18 23.56 25.64 21.80
N LEU A 19 22.65 26.61 21.63
CA LEU A 19 21.57 26.53 20.65
C LEU A 19 22.10 26.35 19.22
N SER A 20 23.15 27.09 18.86
CA SER A 20 23.81 26.98 17.55
C SER A 20 24.49 25.62 17.35
N ALA A 21 25.12 25.08 18.39
CA ALA A 21 25.74 23.76 18.34
C ALA A 21 24.69 22.64 18.22
N MET A 22 23.58 22.74 18.97
CA MET A 22 22.44 21.81 18.87
C MET A 22 21.85 21.84 17.46
N ALA A 23 21.59 23.02 16.90
CA ALA A 23 21.08 23.15 15.53
C ALA A 23 22.03 22.53 14.48
N ARG A 24 23.35 22.64 14.65
CA ARG A 24 24.33 21.99 13.76
C ARG A 24 24.31 20.48 13.90
N ILE A 25 24.18 19.96 15.12
CA ILE A 25 24.10 18.52 15.39
C ILE A 25 22.81 17.96 14.80
N GLU A 26 21.67 18.59 15.05
CA GLU A 26 20.38 18.22 14.46
C GLU A 26 20.44 18.21 12.92
N PHE A 27 21.04 19.24 12.32
CA PHE A 27 21.26 19.30 10.89
C PHE A 27 22.13 18.14 10.38
N ALA A 28 23.24 17.84 11.07
CA ALA A 28 24.14 16.74 10.69
C ALA A 28 23.44 15.37 10.82
N LEU A 29 22.67 15.16 11.89
CA LEU A 29 21.90 13.93 12.12
C LEU A 29 20.80 13.74 11.08
N ALA A 30 20.20 14.83 10.56
CA ALA A 30 19.21 14.79 9.49
C ALA A 30 19.83 14.68 8.07
N ALA A 31 21.15 14.59 7.92
CA ALA A 31 21.78 14.50 6.60
C ALA A 31 21.37 13.26 5.79
N PRO A 32 21.32 12.04 6.37
CA PRO A 32 20.88 10.85 5.63
C PRO A 32 19.44 10.95 5.12
N GLU A 33 18.54 11.49 5.95
CA GLU A 33 17.14 11.68 5.57
C GLU A 33 16.99 12.71 4.45
N ARG A 34 17.77 13.80 4.47
CA ARG A 34 17.78 14.78 3.39
C ARG A 34 18.36 14.23 2.09
N GLU A 35 19.38 13.37 2.19
CA GLU A 35 19.92 12.67 1.02
C GLU A 35 18.89 11.70 0.43
N ALA A 36 18.21 10.92 1.27
CA ALA A 36 17.13 10.04 0.85
C ALA A 36 15.99 10.83 0.20
N ALA A 37 15.51 11.90 0.82
CA ALA A 37 14.47 12.76 0.28
C ALA A 37 14.87 13.36 -1.09
N ALA A 38 16.13 13.77 -1.26
CA ALA A 38 16.63 14.27 -2.55
C ALA A 38 16.65 13.18 -3.63
N LYS A 39 17.06 11.95 -3.30
CA LYS A 39 17.03 10.80 -4.22
C LYS A 39 15.59 10.47 -4.62
N VAL A 40 14.67 10.46 -3.66
CA VAL A 40 13.24 10.20 -3.89
C VAL A 40 12.62 11.30 -4.73
N ALA A 41 12.85 12.57 -4.42
CA ALA A 41 12.37 13.70 -5.23
C ALA A 41 12.82 13.57 -6.68
N LYS A 42 14.10 13.25 -6.90
CA LYS A 42 14.63 13.04 -8.25
C LYS A 42 13.98 11.84 -8.95
N ALA A 43 13.83 10.70 -8.25
CA ALA A 43 13.26 9.48 -8.82
C ALA A 43 11.78 9.67 -9.19
N LEU A 44 11.01 10.38 -8.38
CA LEU A 44 9.59 10.65 -8.60
C LEU A 44 9.33 11.86 -9.50
N GLY A 45 10.37 12.62 -9.87
CA GLY A 45 10.26 13.82 -10.71
C GLY A 45 9.63 15.00 -9.98
N PHE A 46 9.81 15.12 -8.68
CA PHE A 46 9.43 16.30 -7.92
C PHE A 46 10.42 17.45 -8.16
N HIS A 47 9.98 18.67 -7.88
CA HIS A 47 10.79 19.86 -8.06
C HIS A 47 12.00 19.85 -7.11
N THR A 48 13.07 20.54 -7.51
CA THR A 48 14.24 20.75 -6.66
C THR A 48 13.83 21.43 -5.36
N GLY A 49 14.30 20.89 -4.24
CA GLY A 49 13.97 21.42 -2.91
C GLY A 49 12.68 20.88 -2.29
N TRP A 50 11.98 19.95 -2.96
CA TRP A 50 10.91 19.17 -2.35
C TRP A 50 11.40 18.48 -1.07
N LYS A 51 10.53 18.42 -0.07
CA LYS A 51 10.77 17.76 1.22
C LYS A 51 9.47 17.13 1.74
N PRO A 52 9.56 16.03 2.48
CA PRO A 52 8.41 15.46 3.16
C PRO A 52 7.74 16.46 4.12
N ALA A 53 6.42 16.50 4.12
CA ALA A 53 5.59 17.20 5.08
C ALA A 53 5.52 16.40 6.39
N THR A 54 6.59 16.48 7.20
CA THR A 54 6.71 15.69 8.44
C THR A 54 5.59 15.94 9.46
N HIS A 55 4.96 17.12 9.42
CA HIS A 55 3.78 17.45 10.25
C HIS A 55 2.52 16.64 9.87
N LEU A 56 2.49 16.04 8.68
CA LEU A 56 1.46 15.13 8.21
C LEU A 56 1.89 13.65 8.35
N GLY A 57 3.03 13.39 8.97
CA GLY A 57 3.59 12.03 9.10
C GLY A 57 4.30 11.52 7.85
N GLU A 58 4.60 12.40 6.87
CA GLU A 58 5.43 12.01 5.74
C GLU A 58 6.88 11.78 6.15
N THR A 59 7.53 10.85 5.45
CA THR A 59 8.97 10.56 5.55
C THR A 59 9.56 10.49 4.15
N ALA A 60 10.88 10.28 4.04
CA ALA A 60 11.50 10.03 2.74
C ALA A 60 10.93 8.78 2.02
N THR A 61 10.33 7.83 2.75
CA THR A 61 9.79 6.58 2.20
C THR A 61 8.27 6.48 2.25
N ARG A 62 7.58 7.48 2.81
CA ARG A 62 6.12 7.55 2.88
C ARG A 62 5.64 8.95 2.54
N ILE A 63 4.97 9.10 1.40
CA ILE A 63 4.55 10.38 0.84
C ILE A 63 3.03 10.39 0.74
N ILE A 64 2.38 11.48 1.13
CA ILE A 64 0.93 11.65 1.09
C ILE A 64 0.61 12.64 -0.03
N MET A 65 -0.15 12.17 -1.02
CA MET A 65 -0.71 13.02 -2.06
C MET A 65 -2.12 13.45 -1.66
N TRP A 66 -2.54 14.63 -2.11
CA TRP A 66 -3.86 15.16 -1.77
C TRP A 66 -4.96 14.66 -2.69
N SER A 67 -4.61 14.05 -3.83
CA SER A 67 -5.59 13.56 -4.79
C SER A 67 -5.11 12.35 -5.59
N GLN A 68 -6.10 11.60 -6.10
CA GLN A 68 -5.89 10.50 -7.03
C GLN A 68 -5.24 10.94 -8.34
N VAL A 69 -5.47 12.19 -8.77
CA VAL A 69 -4.89 12.75 -9.99
C VAL A 69 -3.39 12.99 -9.83
N GLU A 70 -2.96 13.50 -8.67
CA GLU A 70 -1.55 13.65 -8.33
C GLU A 70 -0.86 12.28 -8.23
N LEU A 71 -1.51 11.33 -7.55
CA LEU A 71 -1.00 9.96 -7.47
C LEU A 71 -0.89 9.32 -8.86
N ASN A 72 -1.90 9.49 -9.73
CA ASN A 72 -1.88 9.00 -11.11
C ASN A 72 -0.75 9.61 -11.91
N THR A 73 -0.47 10.91 -11.73
CA THR A 73 0.64 11.58 -12.40
C THR A 73 1.99 10.97 -12.03
N VAL A 74 2.17 10.57 -10.76
CA VAL A 74 3.37 9.84 -10.33
C VAL A 74 3.38 8.44 -10.93
N PHE A 75 2.27 7.70 -10.83
CA PHE A 75 2.14 6.34 -11.35
C PHE A 75 2.41 6.25 -12.85
N GLU A 76 1.86 7.12 -13.67
CA GLU A 76 2.12 7.14 -15.11
C GLU A 76 3.58 7.47 -15.43
N ARG A 77 4.23 8.30 -14.61
CA ARG A 77 5.61 8.72 -14.81
C ARG A 77 6.62 7.63 -14.47
N VAL A 78 6.43 6.96 -13.33
CA VAL A 78 7.46 6.04 -12.78
C VAL A 78 6.99 4.60 -12.66
N GLY A 79 5.72 4.32 -12.97
CA GLY A 79 5.09 3.04 -12.71
C GLY A 79 4.97 2.76 -11.21
N GLY A 80 5.13 1.48 -10.86
CA GLY A 80 5.08 0.99 -9.48
C GLY A 80 4.01 -0.09 -9.29
N THR A 81 4.01 -0.67 -8.10
CA THR A 81 2.98 -1.63 -7.68
C THR A 81 1.87 -0.88 -6.97
N VAL A 82 0.62 -1.07 -7.42
CA VAL A 82 -0.55 -0.45 -6.80
C VAL A 82 -1.21 -1.45 -5.85
N THR A 83 -1.42 -1.04 -4.61
CA THR A 83 -2.18 -1.79 -3.61
C THR A 83 -3.26 -0.92 -3.00
N THR A 84 -4.27 -1.56 -2.41
CA THR A 84 -5.32 -0.89 -1.65
C THR A 84 -5.48 -1.52 -0.27
N GLN A 85 -5.81 -0.70 0.72
CA GLN A 85 -6.06 -1.15 2.08
C GLN A 85 -7.18 -0.32 2.73
N GLN A 86 -8.05 -0.97 3.51
CA GLN A 86 -9.00 -0.27 4.37
C GLN A 86 -8.26 0.28 5.60
N MET A 87 -8.38 1.59 5.82
CA MET A 87 -7.77 2.31 6.93
C MET A 87 -8.82 3.08 7.71
N GLU A 88 -8.68 3.14 9.03
CA GLU A 88 -9.43 4.08 9.85
C GLU A 88 -8.73 5.45 9.78
N ARG A 89 -9.50 6.49 9.50
CA ARG A 89 -9.07 7.88 9.48
C ARG A 89 -9.77 8.64 10.58
N SER A 90 -9.17 9.75 11.01
CA SER A 90 -9.80 10.69 11.93
C SER A 90 -9.52 12.13 11.51
N THR A 91 -10.39 13.04 11.87
CA THR A 91 -10.09 14.47 11.80
C THR A 91 -8.93 14.80 12.73
N SER A 92 -8.20 15.89 12.46
CA SER A 92 -7.04 16.29 13.27
C SER A 92 -7.38 16.61 14.72
N ASP A 93 -8.63 16.98 15.01
CA ASP A 93 -9.16 17.20 16.36
C ASP A 93 -9.78 15.94 16.99
N GLY A 94 -9.77 14.81 16.28
CA GLY A 94 -10.33 13.53 16.72
C GLY A 94 -11.86 13.52 16.84
N SER A 95 -12.56 14.56 16.36
CA SER A 95 -14.02 14.68 16.50
C SER A 95 -14.81 13.71 15.63
N SER A 96 -14.21 13.18 14.56
CA SER A 96 -14.83 12.20 13.66
C SER A 96 -13.83 11.13 13.24
N THR A 97 -14.35 9.91 13.02
CA THR A 97 -13.62 8.79 12.42
C THR A 97 -14.42 8.21 11.26
N TRP A 98 -13.73 7.69 10.25
CA TRP A 98 -14.35 7.01 9.13
C TRP A 98 -13.39 5.96 8.55
N THR A 99 -13.94 5.00 7.83
CA THR A 99 -13.14 4.04 7.05
C THR A 99 -12.87 4.62 5.67
N ALA A 100 -11.60 4.66 5.26
CA ALA A 100 -11.16 5.07 3.93
C ALA A 100 -10.44 3.91 3.25
N THR A 101 -10.52 3.85 1.91
CA THR A 101 -9.67 2.96 1.12
C THR A 101 -8.39 3.71 0.76
N GLU A 102 -7.27 3.40 1.41
CA GLU A 102 -5.97 3.96 1.04
C GLU A 102 -5.45 3.25 -0.22
N ILE A 103 -5.00 4.03 -1.20
CA ILE A 103 -4.33 3.56 -2.41
C ILE A 103 -2.85 3.85 -2.24
N THR A 104 -2.00 2.85 -2.40
CA THR A 104 -0.55 2.99 -2.32
C THR A 104 0.09 2.62 -3.65
N VAL A 105 0.89 3.52 -4.21
CA VAL A 105 1.84 3.23 -5.28
C VAL A 105 3.21 3.00 -4.63
N THR A 106 3.74 1.79 -4.76
CA THR A 106 5.07 1.44 -4.25
C THR A 106 6.08 1.46 -5.38
N VAL A 107 7.15 2.25 -5.20
CA VAL A 107 8.24 2.41 -6.17
C VAL A 107 9.58 2.08 -5.50
N THR A 108 10.41 1.27 -6.15
CA THR A 108 11.78 1.00 -5.68
C THR A 108 12.72 2.11 -6.15
N VAL A 109 13.26 2.89 -5.20
CA VAL A 109 14.20 3.97 -5.46
C VAL A 109 15.64 3.52 -5.17
N PRO A 110 16.57 3.59 -6.16
CA PRO A 110 17.95 3.20 -5.97
C PRO A 110 18.65 3.92 -4.81
N GLY A 111 19.23 3.14 -3.90
CA GLY A 111 19.93 3.66 -2.72
C GLY A 111 19.02 4.20 -1.61
N VAL A 112 17.71 3.99 -1.71
CA VAL A 112 16.71 4.29 -0.65
C VAL A 112 15.91 3.05 -0.29
N GLY A 113 15.43 2.28 -1.28
CA GLY A 113 14.56 1.13 -1.08
C GLY A 113 13.13 1.39 -1.56
N GLU A 114 12.15 0.76 -0.94
CA GLU A 114 10.74 0.97 -1.27
C GLU A 114 10.23 2.31 -0.74
N VAL A 115 9.51 3.03 -1.60
CA VAL A 115 8.84 4.29 -1.29
C VAL A 115 7.35 4.13 -1.59
N GLY A 116 6.52 4.33 -0.57
CA GLY A 116 5.07 4.36 -0.72
C GLY A 116 4.58 5.78 -0.95
N ILE A 117 3.91 6.03 -2.07
CA ILE A 117 3.11 7.23 -2.31
C ILE A 117 1.66 6.86 -2.11
N VAL A 118 0.97 7.53 -1.19
CA VAL A 118 -0.40 7.19 -0.81
C VAL A 118 -1.38 8.32 -1.10
N THR A 119 -2.62 7.96 -1.37
CA THR A 119 -3.78 8.85 -1.31
C THR A 119 -4.97 8.05 -0.79
N ASP A 120 -5.95 8.72 -0.21
CA ASP A 120 -7.24 8.09 0.04
C ASP A 120 -8.06 8.05 -1.25
N TRP A 121 -8.78 6.95 -1.44
CA TRP A 121 -9.80 6.82 -2.46
C TRP A 121 -10.99 7.69 -2.06
N ASP A 122 -11.34 8.60 -2.95
CA ASP A 122 -12.54 9.41 -2.92
C ASP A 122 -13.42 9.06 -4.12
N GLU A 123 -14.52 8.33 -3.88
CA GLU A 123 -15.44 7.90 -4.93
C GLU A 123 -16.23 9.08 -5.54
N GLU A 124 -16.36 10.19 -4.81
CA GLU A 124 -17.18 11.33 -5.18
C GLU A 124 -16.49 12.25 -6.19
N ILE A 125 -15.15 12.27 -6.20
CA ILE A 125 -14.35 13.17 -7.04
C ILE A 125 -14.14 12.62 -8.46
N GLY A 126 -14.61 11.40 -8.75
CA GLY A 126 -14.44 10.74 -10.06
C GLY A 126 -13.03 10.14 -10.22
N GLY A 127 -12.57 9.97 -11.47
CA GLY A 127 -11.22 9.42 -11.75
C GLY A 127 -11.14 7.90 -11.86
N TRP A 128 -12.28 7.19 -11.95
CA TRP A 128 -12.35 5.73 -12.12
C TRP A 128 -11.57 5.20 -13.33
N ASP A 129 -11.38 6.03 -14.35
CA ASP A 129 -10.66 5.74 -15.58
C ASP A 129 -9.16 6.04 -15.51
N LEU A 130 -8.69 6.68 -14.44
CA LEU A 130 -7.26 6.93 -14.22
C LEU A 130 -6.51 5.58 -14.14
N PRO A 131 -5.37 5.41 -14.82
CA PRO A 131 -4.59 4.18 -14.79
C PRO A 131 -4.29 3.64 -13.38
N VAL A 132 -3.99 4.52 -12.41
CA VAL A 132 -3.76 4.10 -11.02
C VAL A 132 -5.03 3.51 -10.37
N MET A 133 -6.21 4.02 -10.72
CA MET A 133 -7.49 3.54 -10.19
C MET A 133 -7.90 2.22 -10.86
N VAL A 134 -7.63 2.09 -12.15
CA VAL A 134 -7.77 0.81 -12.87
C VAL A 134 -6.83 -0.25 -12.27
N ALA A 135 -5.61 0.11 -11.91
CA ALA A 135 -4.68 -0.80 -11.24
C ALA A 135 -5.17 -1.17 -9.82
N ALA A 136 -5.63 -0.18 -9.05
CA ALA A 136 -6.15 -0.34 -7.70
C ALA A 136 -7.38 -1.27 -7.64
N THR A 137 -8.25 -1.22 -8.65
CA THR A 137 -9.45 -2.10 -8.75
C THR A 137 -9.13 -3.50 -9.23
N ARG A 138 -8.13 -3.68 -10.10
CA ARG A 138 -7.78 -4.98 -10.67
C ARG A 138 -7.05 -5.88 -9.68
N ALA A 139 -6.20 -5.33 -8.82
CA ALA A 139 -5.38 -6.12 -7.91
C ALA A 139 -6.21 -7.07 -7.00
N PRO A 140 -7.28 -6.61 -6.32
CA PRO A 140 -8.14 -7.51 -5.53
C PRO A 140 -8.83 -8.60 -6.37
N ALA A 141 -9.24 -8.29 -7.60
CA ALA A 141 -9.87 -9.25 -8.49
C ALA A 141 -8.90 -10.35 -8.94
N ILE A 142 -7.65 -10.00 -9.23
CA ILE A 142 -6.59 -10.95 -9.58
C ILE A 142 -6.30 -11.89 -8.41
N VAL A 143 -6.11 -11.34 -7.20
CA VAL A 143 -5.84 -12.14 -5.99
C VAL A 143 -7.00 -13.10 -5.71
N ARG A 144 -8.25 -12.62 -5.81
CA ARG A 144 -9.43 -13.47 -5.66
C ARG A 144 -9.48 -14.57 -6.73
N ALA A 145 -9.16 -14.25 -7.98
CA ALA A 145 -9.16 -15.22 -9.06
C ALA A 145 -8.12 -16.33 -8.84
N VAL A 146 -6.90 -16.00 -8.40
CA VAL A 146 -5.88 -17.00 -8.03
C VAL A 146 -6.41 -17.92 -6.93
N ALA A 147 -6.92 -17.36 -5.82
CA ALA A 147 -7.42 -18.16 -4.70
C ALA A 147 -8.59 -19.07 -5.09
N VAL A 148 -9.53 -18.58 -5.92
CA VAL A 148 -10.64 -19.39 -6.44
C VAL A 148 -10.11 -20.52 -7.32
N TYR A 149 -9.16 -20.24 -8.20
CA TYR A 149 -8.57 -21.24 -9.08
C TYR A 149 -7.89 -22.36 -8.28
N GLU A 150 -7.00 -22.00 -7.35
CA GLU A 150 -6.25 -22.97 -6.55
C GLU A 150 -7.19 -23.85 -5.71
N THR A 151 -8.19 -23.23 -5.06
CA THR A 151 -9.17 -23.96 -4.25
C THR A 151 -9.99 -24.94 -5.11
N ALA A 152 -10.46 -24.49 -6.27
CA ALA A 152 -11.23 -25.33 -7.18
C ALA A 152 -10.37 -26.44 -7.81
N ALA A 153 -9.10 -26.18 -8.12
CA ALA A 153 -8.17 -27.17 -8.65
C ALA A 153 -7.88 -28.30 -7.66
N VAL A 154 -7.70 -27.96 -6.37
CA VAL A 154 -7.56 -28.96 -5.30
C VAL A 154 -8.84 -29.78 -5.16
N HIS A 155 -10.00 -29.13 -5.13
CA HIS A 155 -11.28 -29.84 -5.00
C HIS A 155 -11.52 -30.79 -6.18
N ARG A 156 -11.29 -30.33 -7.42
CA ARG A 156 -11.37 -31.14 -8.63
C ARG A 156 -10.43 -32.35 -8.58
N SER A 157 -9.21 -32.18 -8.08
CA SER A 157 -8.23 -33.27 -7.95
C SER A 157 -8.72 -34.34 -6.96
N ASN A 158 -9.24 -33.92 -5.80
CA ASN A 158 -9.81 -34.86 -4.81
C ASN A 158 -11.01 -35.63 -5.39
N LEU A 159 -11.89 -34.96 -6.13
CA LEU A 159 -13.03 -35.61 -6.78
C LEU A 159 -12.59 -36.56 -7.90
N ALA A 160 -11.51 -36.23 -8.63
CA ALA A 160 -10.94 -37.13 -9.63
C ALA A 160 -10.40 -38.43 -9.00
N GLU A 161 -9.81 -38.36 -7.80
CA GLU A 161 -9.37 -39.54 -7.04
C GLU A 161 -10.56 -40.42 -6.62
N LEU A 162 -11.65 -39.83 -6.12
CA LEU A 162 -12.89 -40.57 -5.79
C LEU A 162 -13.50 -41.22 -7.03
N ALA A 163 -13.50 -40.52 -8.17
CA ALA A 163 -13.95 -41.08 -9.44
C ALA A 163 -13.11 -42.28 -9.87
N ALA A 164 -11.78 -42.20 -9.73
CA ALA A 164 -10.87 -43.31 -10.02
C ALA A 164 -11.06 -44.51 -9.09
N ALA A 165 -11.47 -44.27 -7.84
CA ALA A 165 -11.83 -45.31 -6.88
C ALA A 165 -13.23 -45.93 -7.13
N GLY A 166 -14.05 -45.33 -7.99
CA GLY A 166 -15.45 -45.73 -8.20
C GLY A 166 -16.37 -45.34 -7.03
N GLU A 167 -15.98 -44.35 -6.24
CA GLU A 167 -16.67 -43.90 -5.03
C GLU A 167 -17.41 -42.56 -5.22
N LEU A 168 -17.48 -42.06 -6.46
CA LEU A 168 -18.10 -40.78 -6.78
C LEU A 168 -19.62 -40.85 -6.65
N SER A 169 -20.21 -40.03 -5.77
CA SER A 169 -21.66 -39.86 -5.69
C SER A 169 -22.19 -38.90 -6.77
N ASP A 170 -23.51 -38.87 -6.97
CA ASP A 170 -24.15 -37.89 -7.87
C ASP A 170 -23.84 -36.44 -7.46
N LEU A 171 -23.80 -36.18 -6.15
CA LEU A 171 -23.44 -34.85 -5.60
C LEU A 171 -21.97 -34.50 -5.88
N ASP A 172 -21.07 -35.48 -5.80
CA ASP A 172 -19.66 -35.30 -6.13
C ASP A 172 -19.46 -35.01 -7.63
N ALA A 173 -20.26 -35.65 -8.49
CA ALA A 173 -20.25 -35.38 -9.92
C ALA A 173 -20.71 -33.93 -10.24
N GLU A 174 -21.74 -33.42 -9.56
CA GLU A 174 -22.13 -32.01 -9.65
C GLU A 174 -21.00 -31.09 -9.14
N GLY A 175 -20.37 -31.44 -8.02
CA GLY A 175 -19.23 -30.71 -7.46
C GLY A 175 -18.04 -30.63 -8.43
N PHE A 176 -17.82 -31.67 -9.23
CA PHE A 176 -16.77 -31.70 -10.24
C PHE A 176 -17.01 -30.65 -11.33
N VAL A 177 -18.25 -30.55 -11.83
CA VAL A 177 -18.64 -29.55 -12.83
C VAL A 177 -18.49 -28.14 -12.27
N VAL A 178 -18.95 -27.89 -11.04
CA VAL A 178 -18.81 -26.59 -10.37
C VAL A 178 -17.34 -26.20 -10.23
N ALA A 179 -16.46 -27.13 -9.86
CA ALA A 179 -15.04 -26.86 -9.75
C ALA A 179 -14.43 -26.45 -11.11
N GLU A 180 -14.78 -27.13 -12.21
CA GLU A 180 -14.30 -26.77 -13.55
C GLU A 180 -14.80 -25.39 -14.00
N GLU A 181 -16.06 -25.06 -13.71
CA GLU A 181 -16.61 -23.73 -14.02
C GLU A 181 -15.90 -22.61 -13.23
N LEU A 182 -15.64 -22.83 -11.94
CA LEU A 182 -14.91 -21.86 -11.10
C LEU A 182 -13.47 -21.66 -11.60
N MET A 183 -12.77 -22.74 -11.95
CA MET A 183 -11.43 -22.67 -12.55
C MET A 183 -11.47 -21.88 -13.87
N ALA A 184 -12.44 -22.15 -14.74
CA ALA A 184 -12.57 -21.46 -16.02
C ALA A 184 -12.85 -19.95 -15.84
N GLY A 185 -13.75 -19.58 -14.92
CA GLY A 185 -14.04 -18.17 -14.60
C GLY A 185 -12.84 -17.42 -14.03
N ALA A 186 -12.09 -18.06 -13.13
CA ALA A 186 -10.84 -17.51 -12.60
C ALA A 186 -9.78 -17.33 -13.70
N LEU A 187 -9.58 -18.33 -14.58
CA LEU A 187 -8.64 -18.24 -15.71
C LEU A 187 -9.00 -17.12 -16.68
N ALA A 188 -10.30 -16.90 -16.95
CA ALA A 188 -10.75 -15.79 -17.80
C ALA A 188 -10.34 -14.43 -17.19
N THR A 189 -10.52 -14.27 -15.87
CA THR A 189 -10.12 -13.06 -15.14
C THR A 189 -8.61 -12.84 -15.20
N LEU A 190 -7.82 -13.88 -14.93
CA LEU A 190 -6.35 -13.81 -14.99
C LEU A 190 -5.84 -13.54 -16.41
N THR A 191 -6.47 -14.12 -17.43
CA THR A 191 -6.12 -13.90 -18.84
C THR A 191 -6.39 -12.46 -19.24
N ALA A 192 -7.56 -11.91 -18.89
CA ALA A 192 -7.89 -10.51 -19.17
C ALA A 192 -6.93 -9.52 -18.49
N ALA A 193 -6.36 -9.91 -17.34
CA ALA A 193 -5.34 -9.14 -16.64
C ALA A 193 -3.91 -9.36 -17.17
N GLY A 194 -3.67 -10.31 -18.08
CA GLY A 194 -2.31 -10.70 -18.51
C GLY A 194 -1.52 -11.49 -17.44
N MET A 195 -2.19 -12.00 -16.41
CA MET A 195 -1.61 -12.62 -15.22
C MET A 195 -1.83 -14.15 -15.17
N ARG A 196 -2.07 -14.78 -16.32
CA ARG A 196 -2.33 -16.22 -16.42
C ARG A 196 -1.17 -17.07 -15.87
N HIS A 197 0.06 -16.57 -15.98
CA HIS A 197 1.27 -17.23 -15.47
C HIS A 197 1.25 -17.53 -13.96
N LEU A 198 0.40 -16.86 -13.18
CA LEU A 198 0.31 -17.07 -11.73
C LEU A 198 -0.23 -18.46 -11.35
N VAL A 199 -0.96 -19.14 -12.25
CA VAL A 199 -1.58 -20.44 -11.96
C VAL A 199 -1.10 -21.57 -12.88
N GLU A 200 -0.21 -21.28 -13.83
CA GLU A 200 0.34 -22.27 -14.78
C GLU A 200 1.65 -22.90 -14.30
N ALA A 201 2.24 -22.38 -13.22
CA ALA A 201 3.51 -22.85 -12.66
C ALA A 201 3.35 -23.81 -11.46
N ALA A 202 2.11 -24.12 -11.08
CA ALA A 202 1.77 -25.05 -9.98
C ALA A 202 1.35 -26.42 -10.54
#